data_AF-A0A8S4AHS0-F1
#
_entry.id   AF-A0A8S4AHS0-F1
#
_cell.length_a   1.000
_cell.length_b   1.000
_cell.length_c   1.000
_cell.angle_alpha   90.00
_cell.angle_beta   90.00
_cell.angle_gamma   90.00
#
_symmetry.space_group_name_H-M   'P 1'
#
loop_
_entity.id
_entity.type
_entity.pdbx_description
1 polymer ?
#
loop_
_entity_poly.entity_id
_entity_poly.type
_entity_poly.pdbx_seq_one_letter_code
_entity_poly.pdbx_strand_id
1 'polypeptide(L)'
;MAYNIMMEIPPPLLYRVQHHYNSHYDKFGDFVWRSEDELGPRKANLILRRVEKLSLYCRSLLRSSHIQSRTDTMAYVHCRSEEGRPPGSTWHGSLHDSRTMCMEKLISVQRNTYGNTKLR
;
A
#
# COMPACT_ATOMS: atom_id res chain seq x y z
N MET A 1 9.90 -4.16 23.90
CA MET A 1 8.54 -3.84 23.40
C MET A 1 8.60 -2.90 22.20
N ALA A 2 9.19 -1.71 22.30
CA ALA A 2 9.25 -0.72 21.21
C ALA A 2 9.78 -1.27 19.87
N TYR A 3 10.92 -1.98 19.89
CA TYR A 3 11.46 -2.62 18.69
C TYR A 3 10.48 -3.57 18.01
N ASN A 4 9.79 -4.43 18.76
CA ASN A 4 8.87 -5.43 18.19
C ASN A 4 7.70 -4.75 17.48
N ILE A 5 7.09 -3.73 18.11
CA ILE A 5 5.99 -2.95 17.51
C ILE A 5 6.42 -2.33 16.18
N MET A 6 7.61 -1.71 16.13
CA MET A 6 8.15 -1.11 14.90
C MET A 6 8.45 -2.13 13.79
N MET A 7 8.75 -3.37 14.16
CA MET A 7 9.00 -4.46 13.21
C MET A 7 7.72 -5.14 12.72
N GLU A 8 6.66 -5.14 13.53
CA GLU A 8 5.35 -5.74 13.21
C GLU A 8 4.54 -4.87 12.24
N ILE A 9 4.64 -3.53 12.35
CA ILE A 9 3.91 -2.63 11.46
C ILE A 9 4.48 -2.60 10.03
N PRO A 10 3.64 -2.38 9.00
CA PRO A 10 4.10 -2.32 7.62
C PRO A 10 4.98 -1.08 7.37
N PRO A 11 5.93 -1.12 6.40
CA PRO A 11 6.85 -0.02 6.16
C PRO A 11 6.22 1.37 5.93
N PRO A 12 5.09 1.53 5.21
CA PRO A 12 4.42 2.83 5.09
C PRO A 12 3.96 3.39 6.43
N LEU A 13 3.50 2.53 7.34
CA LEU A 13 3.06 2.93 8.68
C LEU A 13 4.26 3.29 9.56
N LEU A 14 5.36 2.53 9.48
CA LEU A 14 6.61 2.86 10.17
C LEU A 14 7.17 4.22 9.74
N TYR A 15 7.18 4.51 8.44
CA TYR A 15 7.60 5.82 7.93
C TYR A 15 6.67 6.94 8.41
N ARG A 16 5.38 6.66 8.57
CA ARG A 16 4.43 7.61 9.16
C ARG A 16 4.68 7.86 10.65
N VAL A 17 5.00 6.82 11.42
CA VAL A 17 5.43 6.97 12.82
C VAL A 17 6.67 7.84 12.90
N GLN A 18 7.67 7.59 12.05
CA GLN A 18 8.88 8.42 11.98
C GLN A 18 8.55 9.90 11.69
N HIS A 19 7.67 10.16 10.70
CA HIS A 19 7.24 11.52 10.39
C HIS A 19 6.58 12.22 11.59
N HIS A 20 5.66 11.53 12.28
CA HIS A 20 4.98 12.09 13.45
C HIS A 20 5.94 12.28 14.63
N TYR A 21 6.83 11.33 14.87
CA TYR A 21 7.83 11.44 15.92
C TYR A 21 8.68 12.69 15.72
N ASN A 22 9.22 12.89 14.52
CA ASN A 22 10.05 14.06 14.23
C ASN A 22 9.22 15.36 14.27
N SER A 23 7.94 15.35 13.91
CA SER A 23 7.13 16.58 14.05
C SER A 23 6.93 17.03 15.50
N HIS A 24 7.00 16.11 16.47
CA HIS A 24 6.71 16.40 17.88
C HIS A 24 7.95 16.44 18.77
N TYR A 25 8.94 15.59 18.49
CA TYR A 25 10.01 15.27 19.43
C TYR A 25 11.41 15.54 18.89
N ASP A 26 11.56 16.08 17.67
CA ASP A 26 12.88 16.30 17.05
C ASP A 26 13.79 17.24 17.86
N LYS A 27 13.21 18.16 18.65
CA LYS A 27 13.97 18.98 19.61
C LYS A 27 14.73 18.16 20.65
N PHE A 28 14.28 16.94 20.91
CA PHE A 28 14.91 16.01 21.82
C PHE A 28 15.76 14.98 21.08
N GLY A 29 15.96 15.10 19.77
CA GLY A 29 16.68 14.13 18.95
C GLY A 29 15.75 13.45 17.96
N ASP A 30 16.19 13.32 16.71
CA ASP A 30 15.38 12.72 15.67
C ASP A 30 15.10 11.23 15.94
N PHE A 31 14.08 10.69 15.28
CA PHE A 31 13.67 9.29 15.44
C PHE A 31 14.80 8.29 15.20
N VAL A 32 15.71 8.57 14.26
CA VAL A 32 16.79 7.66 13.89
C VAL A 32 17.82 7.63 15.02
N TRP A 33 18.29 8.80 15.41
CA TRP A 33 19.27 9.01 16.46
C TRP A 33 18.76 8.47 17.79
N ARG A 34 17.50 8.77 18.16
CA ARG A 34 16.88 8.25 19.37
C ARG A 34 16.64 6.75 19.34
N SER A 35 16.31 6.18 18.19
CA SER A 35 16.20 4.71 18.06
C SER A 35 17.55 4.03 18.24
N GLU A 36 18.63 4.64 17.74
CA GLU A 36 19.98 4.11 17.91
C GLU A 36 20.47 4.21 19.35
N ASP A 37 20.22 5.33 20.03
CA ASP A 37 20.54 5.55 21.45
C ASP A 37 19.84 4.53 22.36
N GLU A 38 18.52 4.35 22.20
CA GLU A 38 17.72 3.53 23.09
C GLU A 38 17.72 2.03 22.76
N LEU A 39 17.93 1.65 21.49
CA LEU A 39 17.83 0.25 21.02
C LEU A 39 19.16 -0.32 20.54
N GLY A 40 20.18 0.53 20.40
CA GLY A 40 21.47 0.19 19.83
C GLY A 40 21.49 0.18 18.28
N PRO A 41 22.70 0.31 17.69
CA PRO A 41 22.92 0.51 16.26
C PRO A 41 22.31 -0.58 15.40
N ARG A 42 22.38 -1.85 15.85
CA ARG A 42 21.87 -2.99 15.08
C ARG A 42 20.36 -2.96 14.92
N LYS A 43 19.61 -2.66 15.99
CA LYS A 43 18.15 -2.64 15.96
C LYS A 43 17.64 -1.43 15.20
N ALA A 44 18.26 -0.26 15.43
CA ALA A 44 17.93 0.96 14.69
C ALA A 44 18.12 0.78 13.17
N ASN A 45 19.26 0.23 12.73
CA ASN A 45 19.51 0.00 11.30
C ASN A 45 18.48 -0.97 10.67
N LEU A 46 18.05 -2.01 11.39
CA LEU A 46 16.98 -2.90 10.90
C LEU A 46 15.64 -2.16 10.74
N ILE A 47 15.31 -1.23 11.63
CA ILE A 47 14.13 -0.38 11.52
C ILE A 47 14.25 0.53 10.28
N LEU A 48 15.39 1.20 10.08
CA LEU A 48 15.62 2.11 8.95
C LEU A 48 15.53 1.42 7.59
N ARG A 49 16.14 0.24 7.47
CA ARG A 49 16.10 -0.55 6.21
C ARG A 49 14.69 -0.90 5.76
N ARG A 50 13.70 -0.95 6.67
CA ARG A 50 12.30 -1.18 6.30
C ARG A 50 11.74 -0.01 5.51
N VAL A 51 12.03 1.22 5.93
CA VAL A 51 11.50 2.43 5.27
C VAL A 51 12.27 2.79 4.00
N GLU A 52 13.50 2.30 3.83
CA GLU A 52 14.29 2.48 2.61
C GLU A 52 13.62 1.93 1.35
N LYS A 53 12.83 0.85 1.48
CA LYS A 53 12.13 0.23 0.34
C LYS A 53 10.96 1.05 -0.20
N LEU A 54 10.55 2.12 0.50
CA LEU A 54 9.45 2.96 0.04
C LEU A 54 9.89 3.84 -1.14
N SER A 55 9.08 3.88 -2.19
CA SER A 55 9.27 4.77 -3.33
C SER A 55 9.28 6.24 -2.89
N LEU A 56 9.99 7.09 -3.64
CA LEU A 56 10.03 8.53 -3.38
C LEU A 56 8.64 9.17 -3.43
N TYR A 57 7.77 8.69 -4.33
CA TYR A 57 6.39 9.15 -4.43
C TYR A 57 5.60 8.86 -3.14
N CYS A 58 5.64 7.63 -2.63
CA CYS A 58 4.97 7.28 -1.38
C CYS A 58 5.55 8.06 -0.20
N ARG A 59 6.88 8.25 -0.15
CA ARG A 59 7.52 9.04 0.91
C ARG A 59 7.06 10.49 0.92
N SER A 60 6.81 11.09 -0.24
CA SER A 60 6.25 12.44 -0.35
C SER A 60 4.82 12.49 0.20
N LEU A 61 3.94 11.60 -0.27
CA LEU A 61 2.55 11.53 0.18
C LEU A 61 2.42 11.20 1.69
N LEU A 62 3.29 10.33 2.20
CA LEU A 62 3.35 9.94 3.61
C LEU A 62 4.00 11.02 4.51
N ARG A 63 4.29 12.23 3.99
CA ARG A 63 4.60 13.42 4.80
C ARG A 63 3.45 14.44 4.88
N SER A 64 2.34 14.19 4.18
CA SER A 64 1.13 15.04 4.26
C SER A 64 0.67 15.21 5.71
N SER A 65 0.15 16.36 6.11
CA SER A 65 -0.29 16.56 7.51
C SER A 65 -1.40 15.59 7.93
N HIS A 66 -2.27 15.20 6.98
CA HIS A 66 -3.42 14.34 7.22
C HIS A 66 -3.50 13.29 6.12
N ILE A 67 -3.80 12.05 6.52
CA ILE A 67 -4.21 10.96 5.62
C ILE A 67 -5.53 10.41 6.15
N GLN A 68 -6.51 10.29 5.26
CA GLN A 68 -7.77 9.61 5.53
C GLN A 68 -7.91 8.40 4.60
N SER A 69 -8.66 7.40 5.03
CA SER A 69 -9.02 6.26 4.17
C SER A 69 -10.43 6.46 3.61
N ARG A 70 -10.59 6.24 2.32
CA ARG A 70 -11.86 6.26 1.60
C ARG A 70 -12.02 4.92 0.87
N THR A 71 -13.22 4.38 0.86
CA THR A 71 -13.55 3.18 0.08
C THR A 71 -14.41 3.60 -1.11
N ASP A 72 -13.92 3.33 -2.30
CA ASP A 72 -14.63 3.58 -3.56
C ASP A 72 -15.21 2.28 -4.09
N THR A 73 -16.49 2.31 -4.47
CA THR A 73 -17.12 1.18 -5.16
C THR A 73 -17.12 1.45 -6.66
N MET A 74 -16.51 0.56 -7.45
CA MET A 74 -16.37 0.71 -8.89
C MET A 74 -16.93 -0.51 -9.61
N ALA A 75 -17.58 -0.30 -10.76
CA ALA A 75 -18.02 -1.37 -11.64
C ALA A 75 -16.88 -1.88 -12.52
N TYR A 76 -16.85 -3.18 -12.77
CA TYR A 76 -15.98 -3.82 -13.75
C TYR A 76 -16.72 -4.96 -14.46
N VAL A 77 -16.31 -5.24 -15.70
CA VAL A 77 -16.89 -6.32 -16.50
C VAL A 77 -16.12 -7.61 -16.22
N HIS A 78 -16.84 -8.66 -15.85
CA HIS A 78 -16.31 -10.00 -15.63
C HIS A 78 -16.85 -10.95 -16.71
N CYS A 79 -15.99 -11.37 -17.62
CA CYS A 79 -16.35 -12.30 -18.70
C CYS A 79 -15.81 -13.71 -18.42
N ARG A 80 -16.59 -14.73 -18.79
CA ARG A 80 -16.17 -16.13 -18.84
C ARG A 80 -16.50 -16.72 -20.20
N SER A 81 -15.62 -17.55 -20.73
CA SER A 81 -15.92 -18.36 -21.91
C SER A 81 -16.99 -19.37 -21.54
N GLU A 82 -17.98 -19.55 -22.40
CA GLU A 82 -18.84 -20.71 -22.31
C GLU A 82 -18.10 -21.93 -22.88
N GLU A 83 -17.71 -22.82 -21.99
CA GLU A 83 -16.97 -24.03 -22.31
C GLU A 83 -17.94 -25.09 -22.85
N GLY A 84 -18.05 -25.18 -24.17
CA GLY A 84 -18.91 -26.14 -24.87
C GLY A 84 -18.38 -26.63 -26.21
N ARG A 85 -17.14 -26.28 -26.61
CA ARG A 85 -16.56 -26.76 -27.87
C ARG A 85 -15.55 -27.87 -27.58
N PRO A 86 -15.77 -29.12 -28.05
CA PRO A 86 -14.81 -30.19 -27.85
C PRO A 86 -13.48 -29.84 -28.53
N PRO A 87 -12.33 -30.31 -28.02
CA PRO A 87 -11.03 -30.13 -28.64
C PRO A 87 -10.94 -31.04 -29.89
N GLY A 88 -11.59 -30.63 -30.97
CA GLY A 88 -11.65 -31.37 -32.22
C GLY A 88 -11.05 -30.56 -33.37
N SER A 89 -9.94 -31.07 -33.92
CA SER A 89 -9.21 -30.64 -35.12
C SER A 89 -8.47 -29.30 -35.05
N THR A 90 -7.13 -29.40 -34.99
CA THR A 90 -6.00 -28.63 -35.57
C THR A 90 -6.09 -27.14 -35.97
N TRP A 91 -7.21 -26.46 -35.83
CA TRP A 91 -7.36 -25.04 -36.13
C TRP A 91 -7.84 -24.33 -34.87
N HIS A 92 -6.95 -23.58 -34.23
CA HIS A 92 -7.31 -22.71 -33.11
C HIS A 92 -8.38 -21.72 -33.60
N GLY A 93 -9.61 -21.86 -33.13
CA GLY A 93 -10.69 -20.92 -33.44
C GLY A 93 -10.32 -19.51 -32.97
N SER A 94 -10.75 -18.50 -33.74
CA SER A 94 -10.55 -17.09 -33.38
C SER A 94 -11.15 -16.79 -32.01
N LEU A 95 -10.43 -16.06 -31.16
CA LEU A 95 -10.91 -15.64 -29.83
C LEU A 95 -12.24 -14.85 -29.94
N HIS A 96 -12.45 -14.14 -31.05
CA HIS A 96 -13.68 -13.40 -31.34
C HIS A 96 -14.90 -14.29 -31.60
N ASP A 97 -14.70 -15.54 -32.04
CA ASP A 97 -15.79 -16.49 -32.27
C ASP A 97 -16.19 -17.25 -31.00
N SER A 98 -15.48 -17.03 -29.88
CA SER A 98 -15.82 -17.67 -28.61
C SER A 98 -17.04 -17.00 -27.99
N ARG A 99 -18.05 -17.82 -27.63
CA ARG A 99 -19.23 -17.32 -26.92
C ARG A 99 -18.83 -16.99 -25.49
N THR A 100 -18.82 -15.70 -25.15
CA THR A 100 -18.47 -15.22 -23.82
C THR A 100 -19.70 -14.73 -23.07
N MET A 101 -19.89 -15.18 -21.84
CA MET A 101 -20.87 -14.62 -20.90
C MET A 101 -20.18 -13.56 -20.06
N CYS A 102 -20.61 -12.29 -20.21
CA CYS A 102 -20.09 -11.16 -19.45
C CYS A 102 -21.16 -10.63 -18.50
N MET A 103 -20.75 -10.27 -17.29
CA MET A 103 -21.60 -9.64 -16.29
C MET A 103 -20.89 -8.47 -15.62
N GLU A 104 -21.64 -7.44 -15.25
CA GLU A 104 -21.15 -6.35 -14.42
C GLU A 104 -20.98 -6.82 -12.97
N LYS A 105 -19.84 -6.48 -12.37
CA LYS A 105 -19.54 -6.73 -10.96
C LYS A 105 -19.02 -5.46 -10.31
N LEU A 106 -19.16 -5.37 -8.99
CA LEU A 106 -18.67 -4.26 -8.21
C LEU A 106 -17.40 -4.67 -7.44
N ILE A 107 -16.42 -3.79 -7.37
CA ILE A 107 -15.23 -3.92 -6.53
C ILE A 107 -15.14 -2.75 -5.55
N SER A 108 -14.83 -3.06 -4.30
CA SER A 108 -14.52 -2.06 -3.26
C SER A 108 -13.01 -1.83 -3.22
N VAL A 109 -12.59 -0.61 -3.54
CA VAL A 109 -11.18 -0.21 -3.59
C VAL A 109 -10.91 0.79 -2.48
N GLN A 110 -10.06 0.40 -1.53
CA GLN A 110 -9.59 1.32 -0.49
C GLN A 110 -8.49 2.23 -1.03
N ARG A 111 -8.61 3.53 -0.77
CA ARG A 111 -7.69 4.57 -1.20
C ARG A 111 -7.37 5.50 -0.05
N ASN A 112 -6.16 6.02 -0.06
CA ASN A 112 -5.76 7.09 0.84
C ASN A 112 -6.07 8.44 0.19
N THR A 113 -6.66 9.35 0.97
CA THR A 113 -6.80 10.77 0.65
C THR A 113 -5.73 11.52 1.43
N TYR A 114 -4.90 12.28 0.73
CA TYR A 114 -3.77 13.01 1.29
C TYR A 114 -4.06 14.51 1.28
N GLY A 115 -3.88 15.19 2.42
CA GLY A 115 -4.24 16.60 2.54
C GLY A 115 -3.41 17.38 3.55
N ASN A 116 -3.45 18.71 3.40
CA ASN A 116 -2.86 19.67 4.34
C ASN A 116 -3.85 20.13 5.43
N THR A 117 -5.13 19.77 5.29
CA THR A 117 -6.21 20.10 6.22
C THR A 117 -7.19 18.93 6.30
N LYS A 118 -7.87 18.75 7.42
CA LYS A 118 -8.87 17.68 7.61
C LYS A 118 -10.15 17.83 6.77
N LEU A 119 -10.38 19.00 6.18
CA LEU A 119 -11.68 19.43 5.64
C LEU A 119 -11.82 19.38 4.11
N ARG A 120 -10.90 18.72 3.37
CA ARG A 120 -11.03 18.63 1.92
C ARG A 120 -10.43 17.35 1.36
#